data_AF-A0A1A3FVG9-F1
#
_entry.id   AF-A0A1A3FVG9-F1
#
_cell.length_a   1.000
_cell.length_b   1.000
_cell.length_c   1.000
_cell.angle_alpha   90.00
_cell.angle_beta   90.00
_cell.angle_gamma   90.00
#
_symmetry.space_group_name_H-M   'P 1'
#
loop_
_entity.id
_entity.type
_entity.pdbx_description
1 polymer ?
#
loop_
_entity_poly.entity_id
_entity_poly.type
_entity_poly.pdbx_seq_one_letter_code
_entity_poly.pdbx_strand_id
1 'polypeptide(L)'
;MEREGLCHHQPIGYNNGAIPFDNASGVQELARLVGQARMDNGVPFPAGTPWVLGVFSQGGIVGYDFYEAYLAPGKPLAWREADRLGTLAYGNPCRGTDSIAPWAIGQIKKTGTHGLDPYKRYGAPGCPALPPNFMDDYREGDIFAENGDDQASQLKASIYQAVARGDFLSNPYGVITELVHQLPNVISSNIPALITFGISVFQAIVSGIVFLADQPNPHYSPYDISGGLDWVRNLLS
;
A
#
# COMPACT_ATOMS: atom_id res chain seq x y z
N MET A 1 15.99 11.69 13.43
CA MET A 1 16.77 10.50 13.08
C MET A 1 17.98 10.83 12.21
N GLU A 2 17.87 11.38 10.99
CA GLU A 2 19.08 11.82 10.24
C GLU A 2 19.92 12.86 11.01
N ARG A 3 19.27 13.89 11.56
CA ARG A 3 19.92 14.89 12.43
C ARG A 3 20.48 14.29 13.73
N GLU A 4 20.00 13.12 14.13
CA GLU A 4 20.49 12.37 15.30
C GLU A 4 21.66 11.45 14.93
N GLY A 5 22.02 11.35 13.63
CA GLY A 5 23.08 10.47 13.14
C GLY A 5 22.71 8.98 13.05
N LEU A 6 21.43 8.63 13.19
CA LEU A 6 20.97 7.24 13.25
C LEU A 6 20.75 6.60 11.87
N CYS A 7 20.46 7.39 10.85
CA CYS A 7 20.21 6.89 9.50
C CYS A 7 20.49 7.95 8.44
N HIS A 8 20.50 7.50 7.18
CA HIS A 8 20.29 8.33 6.01
C HIS A 8 18.89 8.05 5.45
N HIS A 9 18.13 9.10 5.21
CA HIS A 9 16.81 9.04 4.61
C HIS A 9 16.96 9.12 3.09
N GLN A 10 16.47 8.09 2.40
CA GLN A 10 16.43 8.03 0.96
C GLN A 10 14.96 8.02 0.50
N PRO A 11 14.40 9.16 0.08
CA PRO A 11 13.10 9.20 -0.55
C PRO A 11 13.08 8.35 -1.83
N ILE A 12 11.93 7.75 -2.13
CA ILE A 12 11.71 6.99 -3.36
C ILE A 12 11.04 7.94 -4.36
N GLY A 13 11.75 8.29 -5.43
CA GLY A 13 11.22 9.13 -6.49
C GLY A 13 10.45 8.31 -7.52
N TYR A 14 9.12 8.42 -7.54
CA TYR A 14 8.28 7.67 -8.49
C TYR A 14 7.01 8.44 -8.84
N ASN A 15 6.30 7.94 -9.85
CA ASN A 15 5.07 8.55 -10.35
C ASN A 15 3.87 8.19 -9.45
N ASN A 16 3.67 9.00 -8.42
CA ASN A 16 2.58 8.85 -7.45
C ASN A 16 1.32 9.68 -7.79
N GLY A 17 1.28 10.30 -8.98
CA GLY A 17 0.17 11.15 -9.42
C GLY A 17 -0.66 10.59 -10.57
N ALA A 18 -0.18 9.55 -11.26
CA ALA A 18 -0.89 8.95 -12.38
C ALA A 18 -2.15 8.19 -11.95
N ILE A 19 -3.15 8.16 -12.84
CA ILE A 19 -4.31 7.29 -12.72
C ILE A 19 -4.53 6.57 -14.07
N PRO A 20 -4.56 5.22 -14.11
CA PRO A 20 -4.26 4.29 -13.01
C PRO A 20 -2.88 4.51 -12.40
N PHE A 21 -2.70 4.06 -11.16
CA PHE A 21 -1.46 4.21 -10.42
C PHE A 21 -0.28 3.54 -11.14
N ASP A 22 0.79 4.30 -11.33
CA ASP A 22 2.05 3.81 -11.89
C ASP A 22 2.92 3.20 -10.77
N ASN A 23 2.44 2.11 -10.16
CA ASN A 23 3.16 1.42 -9.09
C ASN A 23 4.48 0.83 -9.61
N ALA A 24 4.54 0.45 -10.88
CA ALA A 24 5.74 -0.12 -11.50
C ALA A 24 6.93 0.84 -11.40
N SER A 25 6.72 2.15 -11.59
CA SER A 25 7.77 3.15 -11.39
C SER A 25 8.36 3.12 -9.97
N GLY A 26 7.52 2.98 -8.94
CA GLY A 26 7.96 2.90 -7.54
C GLY A 26 8.66 1.59 -7.22
N VAL A 27 8.15 0.47 -7.74
CA VAL A 27 8.74 -0.86 -7.54
C VAL A 27 10.14 -0.93 -8.15
N GLN A 28 10.30 -0.40 -9.37
CA GLN A 28 11.59 -0.37 -10.07
C GLN A 28 12.59 0.54 -9.36
N GLU A 29 12.13 1.69 -8.85
CA GLU A 29 13.01 2.60 -8.10
C GLU A 29 13.45 1.99 -6.76
N LEU A 30 12.55 1.32 -6.03
CA LEU A 30 12.94 0.55 -4.84
C LEU A 30 13.96 -0.53 -5.19
N ALA A 31 13.74 -1.31 -6.26
CA ALA A 31 14.68 -2.34 -6.68
C ALA A 31 16.06 -1.77 -7.05
N ARG A 32 16.11 -0.62 -7.73
CA ARG A 32 17.36 0.07 -8.05
C ARG A 32 18.09 0.54 -6.78
N LEU A 33 17.38 1.25 -5.90
CA LEU A 33 17.94 1.83 -4.69
C LEU A 33 18.38 0.77 -3.66
N VAL A 34 17.60 -0.31 -3.54
CA VAL A 34 17.93 -1.42 -2.63
C VAL A 34 19.02 -2.32 -3.21
N GLY A 35 19.10 -2.44 -4.53
CA GLY A 35 20.09 -3.27 -5.22
C GLY A 35 21.48 -2.64 -5.37
N GLN A 36 21.63 -1.32 -5.22
CA GLN A 36 22.91 -0.64 -5.41
C GLN A 36 23.79 -0.63 -4.15
N ALA A 37 25.11 -0.62 -4.35
CA ALA A 37 26.09 -0.54 -3.26
C ALA A 37 26.42 0.90 -2.82
N ARG A 38 25.93 1.90 -3.55
CA ARG A 38 26.11 3.33 -3.29
C ARG A 38 24.93 4.09 -3.89
N MET A 39 24.36 5.02 -3.12
CA MET A 39 23.27 5.89 -3.55
C MET A 39 23.75 6.98 -4.52
N ASP A 40 22.82 7.59 -5.26
CA ASP A 40 23.13 8.65 -6.24
C ASP A 40 23.77 9.89 -5.59
N ASN A 41 23.43 10.15 -4.32
CA ASN A 41 24.04 11.21 -3.51
C ASN A 41 25.42 10.83 -2.93
N GLY A 42 25.97 9.68 -3.30
CA GLY A 42 27.27 9.20 -2.87
C GLY A 42 27.28 8.44 -1.54
N VAL A 43 26.16 8.34 -0.82
CA VAL A 43 26.07 7.60 0.45
C VAL A 43 26.34 6.11 0.20
N PRO A 44 27.30 5.48 0.91
CA PRO A 44 27.53 4.04 0.80
C PRO A 44 26.31 3.23 1.24
N PHE A 45 25.98 2.19 0.47
CA PHE A 45 24.91 1.24 0.78
C PHE A 45 25.26 -0.21 0.40
N PRO A 46 26.46 -0.72 0.75
CA PRO A 46 26.87 -2.08 0.41
C PRO A 46 25.97 -3.14 1.08
N ALA A 47 26.10 -4.39 0.62
CA ALA A 47 25.52 -5.54 1.32
C ALA A 47 25.89 -5.54 2.81
N GLY A 48 24.95 -5.91 3.69
CA GLY A 48 25.13 -5.82 5.14
C GLY A 48 24.75 -4.47 5.73
N THR A 49 24.40 -3.46 4.92
CA THR A 49 23.94 -2.16 5.43
C THR A 49 22.50 -2.28 5.92
N PRO A 50 22.23 -2.13 7.23
CA PRO A 50 20.88 -2.25 7.76
C PRO A 50 19.96 -1.16 7.22
N TRP A 51 18.70 -1.50 6.97
CA TRP A 51 17.72 -0.55 6.44
C TRP A 51 16.31 -0.80 6.95
N VAL A 52 15.49 0.25 6.96
CA VAL A 52 14.06 0.21 7.32
C VAL A 52 13.26 0.77 6.16
N LEU A 53 12.14 0.10 5.83
CA LEU A 53 11.22 0.59 4.81
C LEU A 53 10.07 1.37 5.45
N GLY A 54 9.87 2.62 5.04
CA GLY A 54 8.65 3.39 5.35
C GLY A 54 7.71 3.42 4.16
N VAL A 55 6.43 3.09 4.37
CA VAL A 55 5.40 3.16 3.33
C VAL A 55 4.12 3.83 3.83
N PHE A 56 3.43 4.53 2.93
CA PHE A 56 2.14 5.15 3.22
C PHE A 56 1.21 5.01 2.02
N SER A 57 -0.05 4.59 2.24
CA SER A 57 -1.09 4.55 1.20
C SER A 57 -0.63 3.78 -0.05
N GLN A 58 -0.56 4.42 -1.23
CA GLN A 58 0.01 3.83 -2.46
C GLN A 58 1.41 3.23 -2.25
N GLY A 59 2.23 3.83 -1.38
CA GLY A 59 3.54 3.27 -1.03
C GLY A 59 3.45 1.87 -0.43
N GLY A 60 2.35 1.51 0.23
CA GLY A 60 2.11 0.15 0.75
C GLY A 60 1.93 -0.87 -0.37
N ILE A 61 1.30 -0.45 -1.49
CA ILE A 61 1.19 -1.23 -2.72
C ILE A 61 2.56 -1.46 -3.34
N VAL A 62 3.31 -0.36 -3.51
CA VAL A 62 4.66 -0.39 -4.06
C VAL A 62 5.59 -1.27 -3.20
N GLY A 63 5.50 -1.17 -1.88
CA GLY A 63 6.27 -1.99 -0.94
C GLY A 63 5.90 -3.47 -1.01
N TYR A 64 4.61 -3.80 -1.12
CA TYR A 64 4.15 -5.18 -1.32
C TYR A 64 4.68 -5.76 -2.64
N ASP A 65 4.48 -5.05 -3.76
CA ASP A 65 4.88 -5.52 -5.08
C ASP A 65 6.41 -5.66 -5.18
N PHE A 66 7.15 -4.73 -4.57
CA PHE A 66 8.60 -4.82 -4.43
C PHE A 66 9.02 -6.07 -3.64
N TYR A 67 8.35 -6.33 -2.50
CA TYR A 67 8.62 -7.52 -1.71
C TYR A 67 8.41 -8.80 -2.54
N GLU A 68 7.23 -8.93 -3.16
CA GLU A 68 6.86 -10.10 -3.96
C GLU A 68 7.76 -10.31 -5.19
N ALA A 69 8.14 -9.25 -5.88
CA ALA A 69 8.91 -9.33 -7.13
C ALA A 69 10.42 -9.42 -6.90
N TYR A 70 10.95 -8.78 -5.86
CA TYR A 70 12.40 -8.58 -5.68
C TYR A 70 12.97 -9.09 -4.35
N LEU A 71 12.24 -9.00 -3.24
CA LEU A 71 12.81 -9.22 -1.90
C LEU A 71 12.49 -10.58 -1.28
N ALA A 72 11.36 -11.18 -1.63
CA ALA A 72 10.93 -12.47 -1.09
C ALA A 72 11.96 -13.58 -1.39
N PRO A 73 11.96 -14.70 -0.64
CA PRO A 73 12.88 -15.80 -0.87
C PRO A 73 12.92 -16.27 -2.33
N GLY A 74 14.12 -16.39 -2.90
CA GLY A 74 14.33 -16.77 -4.30
C GLY A 74 14.17 -15.65 -5.33
N LYS A 75 13.93 -14.40 -4.90
CA LYS A 75 13.84 -13.22 -5.77
C LYS A 75 15.20 -12.52 -5.94
N PRO A 76 15.37 -11.67 -6.98
CA PRO A 76 16.69 -11.11 -7.34
C PRO A 76 17.42 -10.36 -6.22
N LEU A 77 16.70 -9.74 -5.29
CA LEU A 77 17.25 -8.98 -4.16
C LEU A 77 17.01 -9.68 -2.81
N ALA A 78 16.68 -10.97 -2.80
CA ALA A 78 16.44 -11.72 -1.55
C ALA A 78 17.60 -11.64 -0.55
N TRP A 79 18.82 -11.42 -1.04
CA TRP A 79 20.01 -11.21 -0.21
C TRP A 79 19.94 -9.93 0.64
N ARG A 80 19.15 -8.93 0.25
CA ARG A 80 18.92 -7.69 1.03
C ARG A 80 17.90 -7.85 2.14
N GLU A 81 17.10 -8.91 2.14
CA GLU A 81 16.09 -9.13 3.19
C GLU A 81 16.75 -9.37 4.55
N ALA A 82 17.93 -9.99 4.58
CA ALA A 82 18.71 -10.14 5.80
C ALA A 82 19.18 -8.80 6.39
N ASP A 83 19.28 -7.76 5.56
CA ASP A 83 19.67 -6.42 5.97
C ASP A 83 18.44 -5.56 6.38
N ARG A 84 17.21 -6.04 6.14
CA ARG A 84 16.00 -5.30 6.48
C ARG A 84 15.68 -5.46 7.96
N LEU A 85 15.78 -4.36 8.70
CA LEU A 85 15.46 -4.31 10.12
C LEU A 85 13.95 -4.37 10.37
N GLY A 86 13.16 -3.76 9.49
CA GLY A 86 11.71 -3.75 9.58
C GLY A 86 11.02 -2.90 8.52
N THR A 87 9.69 -2.93 8.52
CA THR A 87 8.83 -2.11 7.68
C THR A 87 7.78 -1.41 8.53
N LEU A 88 7.67 -0.08 8.37
CA LEU A 88 6.66 0.76 8.99
C LEU A 88 5.68 1.21 7.92
N ALA A 89 4.42 0.78 8.02
CA ALA A 89 3.39 1.00 7.03
C ALA A 89 2.22 1.79 7.62
N TYR A 90 1.82 2.87 6.96
CA TYR A 90 0.67 3.69 7.35
C TYR A 90 -0.45 3.59 6.32
N GLY A 91 -1.68 3.32 6.76
CA GLY A 91 -2.85 3.25 5.88
C GLY A 91 -2.67 2.26 4.72
N ASN A 92 -2.09 1.09 5.00
CA ASN A 92 -1.62 0.15 4.00
C ASN A 92 -2.78 -0.61 3.29
N PRO A 93 -3.00 -0.44 1.98
CA PRO A 93 -4.02 -1.19 1.25
C PRO A 93 -3.73 -2.69 1.14
N CYS A 94 -2.48 -3.10 1.33
CA CYS A 94 -2.03 -4.49 1.28
C CYS A 94 -1.89 -5.11 2.68
N ARG A 95 -2.42 -4.44 3.72
CA ARG A 95 -2.35 -4.88 5.13
C ARG A 95 -2.92 -6.29 5.31
N GLY A 96 -2.19 -7.12 6.05
CA GLY A 96 -2.66 -8.45 6.46
C GLY A 96 -3.79 -8.36 7.49
N THR A 97 -4.66 -9.36 7.52
CA THR A 97 -5.78 -9.39 8.47
C THR A 97 -5.27 -9.28 9.91
N ASP A 98 -5.86 -8.36 10.67
CA ASP A 98 -5.50 -8.06 12.08
C ASP A 98 -4.01 -7.73 12.31
N SER A 99 -3.27 -7.37 11.26
CA SER A 99 -1.95 -6.75 11.41
C SER A 99 -2.14 -5.33 11.93
N ILE A 100 -1.67 -5.06 13.16
CA ILE A 100 -1.79 -3.76 13.83
C ILE A 100 -0.53 -3.49 14.64
N ALA A 101 0.04 -2.30 14.51
CA ALA A 101 1.17 -1.86 15.33
C ALA A 101 0.77 -1.76 16.82
N PRO A 102 1.65 -2.12 17.77
CA PRO A 102 1.32 -2.15 19.20
C PRO A 102 0.86 -0.81 19.79
N TRP A 103 1.31 0.32 19.22
CA TRP A 103 0.89 1.64 19.67
C TRP A 103 -0.47 2.09 19.10
N ALA A 104 -0.90 1.50 17.98
CA ALA A 104 -2.18 1.80 17.34
C ALA A 104 -3.32 0.90 17.86
N ILE A 105 -3.01 -0.30 18.37
CA ILE A 105 -4.00 -1.32 18.72
C ILE A 105 -5.10 -0.84 19.67
N GLY A 106 -4.76 0.03 20.63
CA GLY A 106 -5.74 0.57 21.60
C GLY A 106 -6.80 1.48 20.97
N GLN A 107 -6.57 1.95 19.74
CA GLN A 107 -7.47 2.83 18.99
C GLN A 107 -8.36 2.06 18.01
N ILE A 108 -8.15 0.75 17.84
CA ILE A 108 -8.88 -0.08 16.89
C ILE A 108 -9.86 -0.99 17.62
N LYS A 109 -11.16 -0.85 17.29
CA LYS A 109 -12.23 -1.68 17.88
C LYS A 109 -12.67 -2.83 16.99
N LYS A 110 -12.51 -2.70 15.66
CA LYS A 110 -12.93 -3.71 14.69
C LYS A 110 -11.81 -4.72 14.44
N THR A 111 -12.09 -5.98 14.71
CA THR A 111 -11.22 -7.12 14.43
C THR A 111 -11.63 -7.84 13.14
N GLY A 112 -10.80 -8.76 12.66
CA GLY A 112 -10.97 -9.46 11.39
C GLY A 112 -10.82 -8.56 10.16
N THR A 113 -10.33 -7.34 10.32
CA THR A 113 -10.24 -6.38 9.21
C THR A 113 -8.89 -6.47 8.51
N HIS A 114 -8.85 -6.04 7.25
CA HIS A 114 -7.67 -6.07 6.40
C HIS A 114 -7.61 -4.88 5.43
N GLY A 115 -6.51 -4.77 4.68
CA GLY A 115 -6.35 -3.75 3.64
C GLY A 115 -7.35 -3.91 2.47
N LEU A 116 -7.54 -2.86 1.68
CA LEU A 116 -8.54 -2.81 0.62
C LEU A 116 -8.21 -3.68 -0.61
N ASP A 117 -6.94 -4.02 -0.83
CA ASP A 117 -6.56 -4.84 -1.97
C ASP A 117 -7.13 -6.27 -1.81
N PRO A 118 -8.02 -6.76 -2.69
CA PRO A 118 -8.62 -8.07 -2.54
C PRO A 118 -7.65 -9.22 -2.84
N TYR A 119 -6.59 -8.98 -3.63
CA TYR A 119 -5.74 -10.05 -4.18
C TYR A 119 -4.28 -9.96 -3.77
N LYS A 120 -3.84 -8.83 -3.22
CA LYS A 120 -2.44 -8.57 -2.87
C LYS A 120 -2.33 -8.10 -1.42
N ARG A 121 -2.64 -8.99 -0.47
CA ARG A 121 -2.52 -8.74 0.97
C ARG A 121 -1.57 -9.72 1.62
N TYR A 122 -0.80 -9.25 2.59
CA TYR A 122 0.05 -10.14 3.36
C TYR A 122 -0.78 -11.22 4.08
N GLY A 123 -0.38 -12.48 3.93
CA GLY A 123 -1.05 -13.63 4.55
C GLY A 123 -2.34 -14.11 3.85
N ALA A 124 -2.80 -13.44 2.78
CA ALA A 124 -3.91 -13.94 1.98
C ALA A 124 -3.51 -15.18 1.14
N PRO A 125 -4.47 -16.02 0.69
CA PRO A 125 -4.15 -17.18 -0.15
C PRO A 125 -3.34 -16.80 -1.40
N GLY A 126 -2.22 -17.48 -1.61
CA GLY A 126 -1.32 -17.21 -2.74
C GLY A 126 -0.45 -15.95 -2.60
N CYS A 127 -0.56 -15.22 -1.49
CA CYS A 127 0.24 -14.03 -1.21
C CYS A 127 1.40 -14.34 -0.26
N PRO A 128 2.46 -13.50 -0.23
CA PRO A 128 3.51 -13.59 0.78
C PRO A 128 2.94 -13.46 2.20
N ALA A 129 3.52 -14.19 3.15
CA ALA A 129 3.25 -13.97 4.57
C ALA A 129 3.71 -12.57 4.98
N LEU A 130 3.17 -12.06 6.10
CA LEU A 130 3.64 -10.81 6.68
C LEU A 130 5.13 -10.97 7.05
N PRO A 131 6.03 -10.11 6.56
CA PRO A 131 7.45 -10.18 6.90
C PRO A 131 7.67 -9.96 8.41
N PRO A 132 8.78 -10.46 8.98
CA PRO A 132 9.13 -10.13 10.37
C PRO A 132 9.35 -8.62 10.51
N ASN A 133 9.11 -8.12 11.73
CA ASN A 133 9.26 -6.70 12.09
C ASN A 133 8.47 -5.78 11.15
N PHE A 134 7.21 -6.12 10.91
CA PHE A 134 6.28 -5.31 10.11
C PHE A 134 5.26 -4.64 11.03
N MET A 135 5.13 -3.32 10.93
CA MET A 135 4.23 -2.52 11.75
C MET A 135 3.22 -1.83 10.84
N ASP A 136 1.98 -2.29 10.87
CA ASP A 136 0.85 -1.63 10.20
C ASP A 136 0.14 -0.68 11.16
N ASP A 137 0.29 0.62 10.92
CA ASP A 137 -0.44 1.67 11.61
C ASP A 137 -1.59 2.16 10.71
N TYR A 138 -2.81 2.11 11.23
CA TYR A 138 -3.99 2.67 10.59
C TYR A 138 -4.95 3.17 11.66
N ARG A 139 -5.95 3.92 11.22
CA ARG A 139 -7.00 4.46 12.11
C ARG A 139 -8.32 3.77 11.84
N GLU A 140 -9.13 3.62 12.87
CA GLU A 140 -10.49 3.12 12.73
C GLU A 140 -11.24 4.00 11.70
N GLY A 141 -11.91 3.35 10.74
CA GLY A 141 -12.56 4.02 9.61
C GLY A 141 -11.65 4.32 8.40
N ASP A 142 -10.36 3.97 8.43
CA ASP A 142 -9.51 4.09 7.24
C ASP A 142 -10.02 3.18 6.12
N ILE A 143 -10.62 3.78 5.09
CA ILE A 143 -11.25 3.06 3.98
C ILE A 143 -10.29 2.19 3.16
N PHE A 144 -8.98 2.48 3.22
CA PHE A 144 -7.97 1.72 2.50
C PHE A 144 -7.35 0.62 3.36
N ALA A 145 -7.32 0.79 4.68
CA ALA A 145 -6.66 -0.15 5.59
C ALA A 145 -7.63 -0.95 6.49
N GLU A 146 -8.90 -0.56 6.62
CA GLU A 146 -9.92 -1.20 7.45
C GLU A 146 -11.11 -1.67 6.61
N ASN A 147 -11.02 -2.90 6.09
CA ASN A 147 -12.05 -3.52 5.27
C ASN A 147 -12.35 -4.95 5.74
N GLY A 148 -13.57 -5.44 5.46
CA GLY A 148 -13.95 -6.83 5.68
C GLY A 148 -14.32 -7.52 4.37
N ASP A 149 -15.06 -8.63 4.47
CA ASP A 149 -15.50 -9.43 3.32
C ASP A 149 -16.95 -9.14 2.89
N ASP A 150 -17.59 -8.13 3.47
CA ASP A 150 -18.96 -7.73 3.14
C ASP A 150 -19.09 -7.11 1.75
N GLN A 151 -20.32 -7.05 1.23
CA GLN A 151 -20.60 -6.53 -0.12
C GLN A 151 -20.11 -5.09 -0.31
N ALA A 152 -20.18 -4.26 0.74
CA ALA A 152 -19.69 -2.89 0.69
C ALA A 152 -18.16 -2.84 0.52
N SER A 153 -17.43 -3.73 1.19
CA SER A 153 -15.99 -3.87 1.07
C SER A 153 -15.57 -4.43 -0.29
N GLN A 154 -16.30 -5.40 -0.82
CA GLN A 154 -16.08 -5.91 -2.18
C GLN A 154 -16.29 -4.81 -3.24
N LEU A 155 -17.31 -3.97 -3.06
CA LEU A 155 -17.57 -2.83 -3.93
C LEU A 155 -16.39 -1.83 -3.92
N LYS A 156 -15.94 -1.41 -2.73
CA LYS A 156 -14.76 -0.54 -2.59
C LYS A 156 -13.52 -1.16 -3.24
N ALA A 157 -13.29 -2.45 -3.00
CA ALA A 157 -12.14 -3.19 -3.53
C ALA A 157 -12.15 -3.23 -5.06
N SER A 158 -13.32 -3.34 -5.68
CA SER A 158 -13.44 -3.37 -7.14
C SER A 158 -13.06 -2.05 -7.82
N ILE A 159 -13.48 -0.93 -7.26
CA ILE A 159 -13.15 0.41 -7.77
C ILE A 159 -11.68 0.71 -7.52
N TYR A 160 -11.18 0.25 -6.36
CA TYR A 160 -9.77 0.30 -6.04
C TYR A 160 -8.91 -0.50 -7.04
N GLN A 161 -9.28 -1.71 -7.44
CA GLN A 161 -8.51 -2.48 -8.44
C GLN A 161 -8.38 -1.75 -9.78
N ALA A 162 -9.47 -1.12 -10.25
CA ALA A 162 -9.46 -0.34 -11.48
C ALA A 162 -8.44 0.80 -11.42
N VAL A 163 -8.41 1.56 -10.32
CA VAL A 163 -7.55 2.74 -10.19
C VAL A 163 -6.13 2.40 -9.72
N ALA A 164 -6.01 1.56 -8.71
CA ALA A 164 -4.74 1.24 -8.08
C ALA A 164 -3.94 0.17 -8.82
N ARG A 165 -4.60 -0.74 -9.56
CA ARG A 165 -3.94 -1.82 -10.30
C ARG A 165 -4.12 -1.73 -11.82
N GLY A 166 -4.91 -0.78 -12.31
CA GLY A 166 -5.26 -0.70 -13.74
C GLY A 166 -6.13 -1.88 -14.21
N ASP A 167 -6.75 -2.59 -13.28
CA ASP A 167 -7.55 -3.78 -13.56
C ASP A 167 -9.05 -3.45 -13.51
N PHE A 168 -9.59 -3.16 -14.70
CA PHE A 168 -10.97 -2.71 -14.86
C PHE A 168 -11.98 -3.84 -15.05
N LEU A 169 -11.53 -5.06 -15.35
CA LEU A 169 -12.38 -6.12 -15.90
C LEU A 169 -12.30 -7.45 -15.15
N SER A 170 -11.25 -7.69 -14.35
CA SER A 170 -11.03 -9.01 -13.75
C SER A 170 -11.82 -9.24 -12.44
N ASN A 171 -12.41 -8.19 -11.85
CA ASN A 171 -13.28 -8.33 -10.68
C ASN A 171 -14.75 -8.51 -11.12
N PRO A 172 -15.36 -9.69 -10.96
CA PRO A 172 -16.74 -9.96 -11.42
C PRO A 172 -17.82 -9.20 -10.64
N TYR A 173 -17.47 -8.60 -9.50
CA TYR A 173 -18.39 -7.83 -8.64
C TYR A 173 -18.17 -6.31 -8.75
N GLY A 174 -17.35 -5.86 -9.70
CA GLY A 174 -17.06 -4.44 -9.84
C GLY A 174 -18.22 -3.65 -10.41
N VAL A 175 -18.43 -2.41 -9.95
CA VAL A 175 -19.42 -1.49 -10.58
C VAL A 175 -19.18 -1.42 -12.08
N ILE A 176 -17.91 -1.39 -12.50
CA ILE A 176 -17.52 -1.33 -13.91
C ILE A 176 -17.89 -2.63 -14.62
N THR A 177 -17.59 -3.78 -14.03
CA THR A 177 -17.93 -5.11 -14.56
C THR A 177 -19.44 -5.33 -14.64
N GLU A 178 -20.20 -4.94 -13.62
CA GLU A 178 -21.66 -4.95 -13.60
C GLU A 178 -22.24 -4.02 -14.68
N LEU A 179 -21.71 -2.80 -14.82
CA LEU A 179 -22.12 -1.86 -15.88
C LEU A 179 -21.82 -2.42 -17.29
N VAL A 180 -20.68 -3.11 -17.43
CA VAL A 180 -20.24 -3.81 -18.63
C VAL A 180 -21.16 -5.00 -18.95
N HIS A 181 -21.58 -5.77 -17.94
CA HIS A 181 -22.50 -6.90 -18.10
C HIS A 181 -23.94 -6.48 -18.42
N GLN A 182 -24.41 -5.36 -17.85
CA GLN A 182 -25.77 -4.85 -18.08
C GLN A 182 -25.90 -4.07 -19.40
N LEU A 183 -24.80 -3.61 -19.99
CA LEU A 183 -24.79 -2.86 -21.25
C LEU A 183 -23.81 -3.48 -22.28
N PRO A 184 -24.16 -4.61 -22.90
CA PRO A 184 -23.30 -5.29 -23.88
C PRO A 184 -22.87 -4.40 -25.08
N ASN A 185 -23.63 -3.33 -25.38
CA ASN A 185 -23.31 -2.35 -26.43
C ASN A 185 -22.24 -1.30 -26.01
N VAL A 186 -21.87 -1.23 -24.72
CA VAL A 186 -20.83 -0.31 -24.20
C VAL A 186 -19.42 -0.91 -24.38
N ILE A 187 -19.31 -2.24 -24.43
CA ILE A 187 -18.05 -2.99 -24.51
C ILE A 187 -17.29 -2.72 -25.81
N SER A 188 -17.99 -2.67 -26.95
CA SER A 188 -17.34 -2.55 -28.27
C SER A 188 -16.89 -1.13 -28.63
N SER A 189 -17.32 -0.11 -27.88
CA SER A 189 -17.29 1.27 -28.39
C SER A 189 -16.61 2.29 -27.48
N ASN A 190 -16.40 2.02 -26.18
CA ASN A 190 -16.07 3.08 -25.22
C ASN A 190 -15.22 2.64 -24.00
N ILE A 191 -14.17 1.82 -24.20
CA ILE A 191 -13.17 1.51 -23.15
C ILE A 191 -12.64 2.77 -22.44
N PRO A 192 -12.30 3.87 -23.13
CA PRO A 192 -11.88 5.11 -22.47
C PRO A 192 -12.93 5.69 -21.52
N ALA A 193 -14.22 5.59 -21.85
CA ALA A 193 -15.30 6.11 -21.00
C ALA A 193 -15.48 5.28 -19.72
N LEU A 194 -15.28 3.96 -19.79
CA LEU A 194 -15.29 3.07 -18.62
C LEU A 194 -14.13 3.38 -17.68
N ILE A 195 -12.94 3.66 -18.23
CA ILE A 195 -11.78 4.12 -17.46
C ILE A 195 -12.11 5.45 -16.77
N THR A 196 -12.57 6.45 -17.52
CA THR A 196 -12.96 7.75 -16.95
C THR A 196 -14.01 7.61 -15.86
N PHE A 197 -15.03 6.77 -16.05
CA PHE A 197 -16.06 6.50 -15.04
C PHE A 197 -15.46 5.89 -13.76
N GLY A 198 -14.61 4.85 -13.88
CA GLY A 198 -13.93 4.26 -12.73
C GLY A 198 -13.08 5.25 -11.94
N ILE A 199 -12.36 6.12 -12.66
CA ILE A 199 -11.60 7.22 -12.07
C ILE A 199 -12.52 8.20 -11.35
N SER A 200 -13.63 8.60 -11.97
CA SER A 200 -14.59 9.51 -11.34
C SER A 200 -15.26 8.91 -10.11
N VAL A 201 -15.55 7.61 -10.10
CA VAL A 201 -16.10 6.92 -8.93
C VAL A 201 -15.06 6.80 -7.82
N PHE A 202 -13.81 6.46 -8.14
CA PHE A 202 -12.72 6.44 -7.16
C PHE A 202 -12.48 7.83 -6.59
N GLN A 203 -12.38 8.85 -7.45
CA GLN A 203 -12.25 10.24 -7.04
C GLN A 203 -13.45 10.65 -6.20
N ALA A 204 -14.68 10.23 -6.52
CA ALA A 204 -15.84 10.44 -5.68
C ALA A 204 -15.71 9.72 -4.33
N ILE A 205 -15.28 8.46 -4.25
CA ILE A 205 -15.04 7.78 -2.96
C ILE A 205 -13.99 8.54 -2.12
N VAL A 206 -12.94 9.03 -2.77
CA VAL A 206 -11.88 9.84 -2.14
C VAL A 206 -12.36 11.25 -1.76
N SER A 207 -13.27 11.85 -2.54
CA SER A 207 -13.70 13.26 -2.44
C SER A 207 -15.11 13.51 -1.87
N GLY A 208 -15.99 12.51 -1.76
CA GLY A 208 -17.41 12.72 -1.45
C GLY A 208 -18.35 11.49 -1.31
N ILE A 209 -19.20 11.56 -0.27
CA ILE A 209 -20.24 10.63 0.26
C ILE A 209 -19.80 9.83 1.50
N VAL A 210 -18.64 9.17 1.53
CA VAL A 210 -18.06 8.72 2.82
C VAL A 210 -17.53 9.93 3.63
N PHE A 211 -17.15 11.00 2.93
CA PHE A 211 -16.53 12.22 3.46
C PHE A 211 -17.47 13.12 4.29
N LEU A 212 -18.80 12.89 4.30
CA LEU A 212 -19.73 13.70 5.12
C LEU A 212 -19.91 13.15 6.55
N ALA A 213 -19.51 11.91 6.83
CA ALA A 213 -19.69 11.30 8.15
C ALA A 213 -18.48 11.53 9.08
N ASP A 214 -17.25 11.47 8.55
CA ASP A 214 -16.01 11.62 9.35
C ASP A 214 -15.10 12.70 8.75
N GLN A 215 -15.23 13.92 9.28
CA GLN A 215 -14.28 15.01 9.08
C GLN A 215 -13.40 15.15 10.33
N PRO A 216 -12.07 15.04 10.22
CA PRO A 216 -11.28 14.78 9.00
C PRO A 216 -11.15 13.27 8.64
N ASN A 217 -10.93 12.96 7.35
CA ASN A 217 -10.81 11.58 6.85
C ASN A 217 -9.71 10.80 7.60
N PRO A 218 -10.00 9.63 8.22
CA PRO A 218 -9.03 8.84 8.97
C PRO A 218 -7.83 8.33 8.17
N HIS A 219 -7.83 8.38 6.84
CA HIS A 219 -6.66 8.03 6.04
C HIS A 219 -5.70 9.22 5.87
N TYR A 220 -6.24 10.42 5.63
CA TYR A 220 -5.46 11.63 5.26
C TYR A 220 -5.24 12.62 6.39
N SER A 221 -5.89 12.43 7.54
CA SER A 221 -5.58 13.21 8.74
C SER A 221 -4.11 13.02 9.15
N PRO A 222 -3.43 13.98 9.79
CA PRO A 222 -2.09 13.75 10.30
C PRO A 222 -2.05 12.55 11.27
N TYR A 223 -1.11 11.62 11.07
CA TYR A 223 -0.88 10.53 12.02
C TYR A 223 -0.09 11.02 13.22
N ASP A 224 -0.38 10.48 14.41
CA ASP A 224 0.60 10.51 15.50
C ASP A 224 1.70 9.49 15.16
N ILE A 225 2.86 9.99 14.76
CA ILE A 225 3.99 9.16 14.33
C ILE A 225 4.94 8.81 15.48
N SER A 226 4.64 9.18 16.73
CA SER A 226 5.55 9.00 17.87
C SER A 226 5.92 7.52 18.09
N GLY A 227 4.93 6.63 18.14
CA GLY A 227 5.15 5.19 18.31
C GLY A 227 5.99 4.57 17.19
N GLY A 228 5.71 4.96 15.94
CA GLY A 228 6.51 4.52 14.79
C GLY A 228 7.94 5.06 14.82
N LEU A 229 8.14 6.33 15.21
CA LEU A 229 9.47 6.91 15.37
C LEU A 229 10.29 6.19 16.44
N ASP A 230 9.69 5.92 17.61
CA ASP A 230 10.37 5.24 18.70
C ASP A 230 10.72 3.80 18.35
N TRP A 231 9.82 3.11 17.63
CA TRP A 231 10.10 1.77 17.10
C TRP A 231 11.27 1.76 16.10
N VAL A 232 11.29 2.68 15.13
CA VAL A 232 12.41 2.78 14.17
C VAL A 232 13.71 3.15 14.87
N ARG A 233 13.68 4.07 15.86
CA ARG A 233 14.86 4.40 16.65
C ARG A 233 15.42 3.17 17.36
N ASN A 234 14.56 2.34 17.96
CA ASN A 234 14.99 1.12 18.64
C ASN A 234 15.61 0.09 17.69
N LEU A 235 15.20 0.04 16.42
CA LEU A 235 15.83 -0.82 15.41
C LEU A 235 17.22 -0.32 14.99
N LEU A 236 17.42 0.99 14.98
CA LEU A 236 18.65 1.65 14.50
C LEU A 236 19.71 1.86 15.59
N SER A 237 19.39 1.59 16.86
CA SER A 237 20.28 1.78 18.02
C SER A 237 21.04 0.51 18.37
#